data_AF-A0A5V1UGU8-F1
#
_entry.id   AF-A0A5V1UGU8-F1
#
_cell.length_a   1.000
_cell.length_b   1.000
_cell.length_c   1.000
_cell.angle_alpha   90.00
_cell.angle_beta   90.00
_cell.angle_gamma   90.00
#
_symmetry.space_group_name_H-M   'P 1'
#
loop_
_entity.id
_entity.type
_entity.pdbx_description
1 polymer ?
#
loop_
_entity_poly.entity_id
_entity_poly.type
_entity_poly.pdbx_seq_one_letter_code
_entity_poly.pdbx_strand_id
1 'polypeptide(L)'
;MSFSATVLNVLIASPSDVPEEREAITESLYEWNALNSQTTGFVLLPVRWESHSAPTMGDRPQGIINNQVVRNCDMLIGAFWTRLGSPTGVEESGTVEEIKWFLKQQKPVMLYYSKKQVDLDLIDTQQLEKLKEFKKSIRDKGIQEQYTNVDELKMKLSRQLTIVLREVSVNTVVDVKAVVSIPHNRAIHI
;
A
#
# COMPACT_ATOMS: atom_id res chain seq x y z
N MET A 1 13.06 -26.93 -0.83
CA MET A 1 12.16 -27.37 -1.92
C MET A 1 11.52 -26.13 -2.52
N SER A 2 11.30 -26.11 -3.83
CA SER A 2 10.52 -25.03 -4.48
C SER A 2 9.03 -25.17 -4.16
N PHE A 3 8.30 -24.07 -4.18
CA PHE A 3 6.85 -24.03 -4.00
C PHE A 3 6.24 -23.02 -4.98
N SER A 4 4.97 -23.23 -5.35
CA SER A 4 4.21 -22.26 -6.13
C SER A 4 3.67 -21.17 -5.22
N ALA A 5 3.72 -19.91 -5.66
CA ALA A 5 3.19 -18.78 -4.91
C ALA A 5 2.56 -17.74 -5.84
N THR A 6 1.54 -17.05 -5.35
CA THR A 6 0.98 -15.85 -5.95
C THR A 6 1.78 -14.64 -5.47
N VAL A 7 2.32 -13.86 -6.40
CA VAL A 7 3.05 -12.63 -6.09
C VAL A 7 2.06 -11.48 -5.99
N LEU A 8 2.10 -10.74 -4.90
CA LEU A 8 1.32 -9.52 -4.67
C LEU A 8 2.27 -8.32 -4.72
N ASN A 9 1.98 -7.39 -5.62
CA ASN A 9 2.74 -6.15 -5.75
C ASN A 9 2.32 -5.17 -4.65
N VAL A 10 3.28 -4.71 -3.85
CA VAL A 10 3.05 -3.82 -2.71
C VAL A 10 3.63 -2.45 -3.02
N LEU A 11 2.77 -1.46 -3.28
CA LEU A 11 3.22 -0.09 -3.49
C LEU A 11 3.66 0.53 -2.17
N ILE A 12 4.88 1.05 -2.12
CA ILE A 12 5.38 1.81 -0.97
C ILE A 12 5.27 3.31 -1.29
N ALA A 13 4.36 3.98 -0.60
CA ALA A 13 4.05 5.39 -0.83
C ALA A 13 4.58 6.24 0.33
N SER A 14 5.74 6.87 0.14
CA SER A 14 6.42 7.62 1.20
C SER A 14 6.98 8.93 0.67
N PRO A 15 6.76 10.08 1.33
CA PRO A 15 7.44 11.32 0.98
C PRO A 15 8.96 11.23 1.23
N SER A 16 9.70 12.24 0.77
CA SER A 16 11.17 12.23 0.80
C SER A 16 11.78 12.38 2.21
N ASP A 17 11.01 12.77 3.22
CA ASP A 17 11.47 12.98 4.61
C ASP A 17 11.46 11.72 5.48
N VAL A 18 11.07 10.56 4.91
CA VAL A 18 10.98 9.27 5.63
C VAL A 18 11.72 8.12 4.91
N PRO A 19 13.00 8.29 4.54
CA PRO A 19 13.75 7.27 3.81
C PRO A 19 13.99 6.00 4.65
N GLU A 20 14.16 6.14 5.97
CA GLU A 20 14.38 5.01 6.89
C GLU A 20 13.12 4.14 6.99
N GLU A 21 11.95 4.75 7.03
CA GLU A 21 10.68 4.03 7.10
C GLU A 21 10.36 3.29 5.80
N ARG A 22 10.69 3.88 4.66
CA ARG A 22 10.60 3.21 3.36
C ARG A 22 11.45 1.94 3.30
N GLU A 23 12.68 2.01 3.82
CA GLU A 23 13.54 0.83 3.89
C GLU A 23 13.00 -0.20 4.87
N ALA A 24 12.58 0.25 6.05
CA ALA A 24 11.98 -0.61 7.07
C ALA A 24 10.72 -1.34 6.59
N ILE A 25 9.87 -0.69 5.80
CA ILE A 25 8.73 -1.34 5.14
C ILE A 25 9.21 -2.44 4.21
N THR A 26 10.21 -2.14 3.38
CA THR A 26 10.74 -3.12 2.41
C THR A 26 11.36 -4.33 3.10
N GLU A 27 12.20 -4.11 4.11
CA GLU A 27 12.77 -5.17 4.93
C GLU A 27 11.68 -6.01 5.60
N SER A 28 10.65 -5.36 6.15
CA SER A 28 9.51 -6.06 6.77
C SER A 28 8.77 -6.97 5.78
N LEU A 29 8.63 -6.57 4.51
CA LEU A 29 8.03 -7.40 3.47
C LEU A 29 8.90 -8.62 3.15
N TYR A 30 10.23 -8.44 3.06
CA TYR A 30 11.15 -9.54 2.82
C TYR A 30 11.20 -10.52 4.00
N GLU A 31 11.24 -10.02 5.24
CA GLU A 31 11.16 -10.84 6.45
C GLU A 31 9.84 -11.60 6.51
N TRP A 32 8.72 -10.94 6.19
CA TRP A 32 7.42 -11.59 6.13
C TRP A 32 7.41 -12.73 5.11
N ASN A 33 7.96 -12.52 3.92
CA ASN A 33 8.07 -13.56 2.89
C ASN A 33 8.89 -14.77 3.37
N ALA A 34 10.04 -14.51 4.00
CA ALA A 34 10.93 -15.56 4.50
C ALA A 34 10.23 -16.49 5.50
N LEU A 35 9.32 -15.94 6.30
CA LEU A 35 8.61 -16.68 7.35
C LEU A 35 7.28 -17.28 6.88
N ASN A 36 6.60 -16.66 5.92
CA ASN A 36 5.19 -16.95 5.62
C ASN A 36 4.92 -17.42 4.19
N SER A 37 5.81 -17.19 3.22
CA SER A 37 5.46 -17.43 1.81
C SER A 37 5.13 -18.89 1.51
N GLN A 38 5.86 -19.83 2.12
CA GLN A 38 5.61 -21.25 1.88
C GLN A 38 4.27 -21.73 2.47
N THR A 39 3.85 -21.18 3.61
CA THR A 39 2.63 -21.60 4.30
C THR A 39 1.39 -20.87 3.77
N THR A 40 1.53 -19.62 3.37
CA THR A 40 0.44 -18.79 2.86
C THR A 40 0.24 -18.89 1.35
N GLY A 41 1.28 -19.29 0.62
CA GLY A 41 1.29 -19.27 -0.85
C GLY A 41 1.41 -17.86 -1.43
N PHE A 42 1.73 -16.84 -0.64
CA PHE A 42 1.89 -15.46 -1.10
C PHE A 42 3.33 -14.97 -0.99
N VAL A 43 3.75 -14.17 -1.97
CA VAL A 43 5.02 -13.44 -1.94
C VAL A 43 4.73 -11.95 -2.15
N LEU A 44 5.21 -11.11 -1.25
CA LEU A 44 5.04 -9.66 -1.30
C LEU A 44 6.22 -9.04 -2.04
N LEU A 45 5.97 -8.42 -3.19
CA LEU A 45 6.98 -7.73 -3.97
C LEU A 45 6.91 -6.22 -3.71
N PRO A 46 7.91 -5.62 -3.02
CA PRO A 46 7.95 -4.18 -2.83
C PRO A 46 8.13 -3.44 -4.17
N VAL A 47 7.18 -2.56 -4.49
CA VAL A 47 7.23 -1.67 -5.65
C VAL A 47 7.51 -0.25 -5.15
N ARG A 48 8.64 0.30 -5.60
CA ARG A 48 9.05 1.69 -5.33
C ARG A 48 9.05 2.47 -6.64
N TRP A 49 8.72 3.75 -6.58
CA TRP A 49 8.75 4.64 -7.75
C TRP A 49 10.17 4.81 -8.32
N GLU A 50 11.20 4.85 -7.47
CA GLU A 50 12.61 5.05 -7.89
C GLU A 50 13.21 3.85 -8.63
N SER A 51 12.77 2.63 -8.31
CA SER A 51 13.40 1.40 -8.80
C SER A 51 12.69 0.76 -10.00
N HIS A 52 11.49 1.20 -10.35
CA HIS A 52 10.66 0.59 -11.39
C HIS A 52 10.32 1.51 -12.57
N SER A 53 10.91 2.70 -12.65
CA SER A 53 10.81 3.58 -13.82
C SER A 53 12.10 3.55 -14.64
N ALA A 54 12.04 3.01 -15.87
CA ALA A 54 13.08 3.25 -16.86
C ALA A 54 12.92 4.66 -17.44
N PRO A 55 14.00 5.46 -17.59
CA PRO A 55 13.89 6.80 -18.16
C PRO A 55 13.40 6.73 -19.60
N THR A 56 12.16 7.18 -19.84
CA THR A 56 11.55 7.24 -21.18
C THR A 56 11.07 8.67 -21.42
N MET A 57 11.48 9.28 -22.54
CA MET A 57 11.09 10.64 -22.93
C MET A 57 9.79 10.62 -23.75
N GLY A 58 8.79 11.42 -23.35
CA GLY A 58 7.58 11.67 -24.13
C GLY A 58 6.34 11.90 -23.28
N ASP A 59 5.95 13.18 -23.14
CA ASP A 59 4.82 13.73 -22.36
C ASP A 59 4.87 13.52 -20.83
N ARG A 60 4.23 14.42 -20.06
CA ARG A 60 4.41 14.61 -18.58
C ARG A 60 4.93 13.35 -17.87
N PRO A 61 6.23 13.28 -17.52
CA PRO A 61 6.95 12.05 -17.13
C PRO A 61 6.33 11.24 -15.98
N GLN A 62 5.46 11.85 -15.17
CA GLN A 62 4.78 11.19 -14.05
C GLN A 62 3.46 10.51 -14.46
N GLY A 63 2.66 11.05 -15.39
CA GLY A 63 1.27 10.60 -15.54
C GLY A 63 1.08 9.18 -16.11
N ILE A 64 1.90 8.77 -17.07
CA ILE A 64 1.69 7.53 -17.84
C ILE A 64 2.41 6.34 -17.18
N ILE A 65 3.66 6.55 -16.73
CA ILE A 65 4.45 5.54 -16.04
C ILE A 65 3.88 5.27 -14.63
N ASN A 66 3.46 6.30 -13.89
CA ASN A 66 2.86 6.12 -12.56
C ASN A 66 1.57 5.33 -12.64
N ASN A 67 0.71 5.58 -13.64
CA ASN A 67 -0.56 4.86 -13.75
C ASN A 67 -0.36 3.36 -14.01
N GLN A 68 0.62 2.93 -14.80
CA GLN A 68 0.80 1.49 -15.06
C GLN A 68 1.37 0.76 -13.86
N VAL A 69 2.39 1.32 -13.19
CA VAL A 69 3.03 0.67 -12.04
C VAL A 69 2.09 0.65 -10.83
N VAL A 70 1.44 1.77 -10.52
CA VAL A 70 0.52 1.89 -9.39
C VAL A 70 -0.73 1.02 -9.59
N ARG A 71 -1.32 0.99 -10.79
CA ARG A 71 -2.56 0.23 -11.03
C ARG A 71 -2.38 -1.28 -10.95
N ASN A 72 -1.17 -1.76 -11.24
CA ASN A 72 -0.80 -3.18 -11.16
C ASN A 72 -0.38 -3.61 -9.75
N CYS A 73 -0.43 -2.71 -8.77
CA CYS A 73 -0.17 -3.03 -7.38
C CYS A 73 -1.45 -3.52 -6.68
N ASP A 74 -1.32 -4.53 -5.83
CA ASP A 74 -2.41 -5.22 -5.13
C ASP A 74 -2.71 -4.60 -3.78
N MET A 75 -1.71 -3.96 -3.17
CA MET A 75 -1.84 -3.27 -1.89
C MET A 75 -0.90 -2.06 -1.81
N LEU A 76 -1.22 -1.14 -0.90
CA LEU A 76 -0.44 0.07 -0.64
C LEU A 76 -0.07 0.16 0.83
N ILE A 77 1.21 0.44 1.09
CA ILE A 77 1.72 0.80 2.41
C ILE A 77 2.28 2.21 2.34
N GLY A 78 1.69 3.11 3.12
CA GLY A 78 2.08 4.51 3.20
C GLY A 78 2.75 4.86 4.53
N ALA A 79 3.84 5.61 4.49
CA ALA A 79 4.49 6.17 5.68
C ALA A 79 4.65 7.68 5.53
N PHE A 80 4.26 8.42 6.57
CA PHE A 80 4.33 9.87 6.60
C PHE A 80 4.96 10.37 7.90
N TRP A 81 5.64 11.51 7.85
CA TRP A 81 6.08 12.23 9.03
C TRP A 81 5.60 13.67 9.01
N THR A 82 6.31 14.58 8.33
CA THR A 82 5.95 16.00 8.28
C THR A 82 5.48 16.48 6.92
N ARG A 83 5.70 15.67 5.88
CA ARG A 83 5.34 16.02 4.50
C ARG A 83 4.20 15.16 3.98
N LEU A 84 3.41 15.73 3.07
CA LEU A 84 2.43 15.00 2.27
C LEU A 84 2.98 14.63 0.89
N GLY A 85 3.91 15.44 0.37
CA GLY A 85 4.53 15.29 -0.93
C GLY A 85 4.28 16.48 -1.85
N SER A 86 4.75 16.36 -3.09
CA SER A 86 4.64 17.42 -4.11
C SER A 86 3.37 17.25 -4.96
N PRO A 87 2.67 18.34 -5.31
CA PRO A 87 1.45 18.28 -6.13
C PRO A 87 1.71 17.68 -7.51
N THR A 88 0.78 16.86 -8.01
CA THR A 88 0.82 16.27 -9.37
C THR A 88 0.09 17.11 -10.42
N GLY A 89 -0.44 18.27 -10.01
CA GLY A 89 -1.33 19.09 -10.84
C GLY A 89 -2.79 18.61 -10.88
N VAL A 90 -3.07 17.41 -10.36
CA VAL A 90 -4.42 16.84 -10.19
C VAL A 90 -4.78 16.74 -8.71
N GLU A 91 -3.84 16.29 -7.89
CA GLU A 91 -4.00 16.13 -6.45
C GLU A 91 -2.91 16.87 -5.67
N GLU A 92 -3.15 17.06 -4.37
CA GLU A 92 -2.23 17.78 -3.47
C GLU A 92 -0.87 17.10 -3.32
N SER A 93 -0.83 15.78 -3.52
CA SER A 93 0.41 15.04 -3.77
C SER A 93 0.17 13.77 -4.58
N GLY A 94 1.22 13.24 -5.21
CA GLY A 94 1.15 11.95 -5.91
C GLY A 94 0.77 10.81 -4.98
N THR A 95 1.26 10.83 -3.75
CA THR A 95 0.90 9.85 -2.72
C THR A 95 -0.59 9.90 -2.36
N VAL A 96 -1.20 11.08 -2.33
CA VAL A 96 -2.66 11.21 -2.11
C VAL A 96 -3.46 10.62 -3.26
N GLU A 97 -3.03 10.89 -4.50
CA GLU A 97 -3.66 10.35 -5.71
C GLU A 97 -3.67 8.81 -5.68
N GLU A 98 -2.52 8.22 -5.36
CA GLU A 98 -2.35 6.76 -5.21
C GLU A 98 -3.27 6.20 -4.13
N ILE A 99 -3.26 6.78 -2.91
CA ILE A 99 -4.10 6.30 -1.80
C ILE A 99 -5.58 6.38 -2.15
N LYS A 100 -6.05 7.51 -2.70
CA LYS A 100 -7.45 7.66 -3.12
C LYS A 100 -7.83 6.63 -4.18
N TRP A 101 -6.94 6.33 -5.12
CA TRP A 101 -7.16 5.29 -6.12
C TRP A 101 -7.33 3.92 -5.49
N PHE A 102 -6.42 3.51 -4.59
CA PHE A 102 -6.50 2.21 -3.89
C PHE A 102 -7.80 2.08 -3.08
N LEU A 103 -8.16 3.11 -2.31
CA LEU A 103 -9.41 3.14 -1.54
C LEU A 103 -10.63 3.01 -2.46
N LYS A 104 -10.63 3.67 -3.63
CA LYS A 104 -11.71 3.56 -4.62
C LYS A 104 -11.80 2.16 -5.23
N GLN A 105 -10.66 1.49 -5.43
CA GLN A 105 -10.61 0.10 -5.91
C GLN A 105 -10.87 -0.93 -4.81
N GLN A 106 -11.11 -0.50 -3.57
CA GLN A 106 -11.27 -1.38 -2.40
C GLN A 106 -10.08 -2.31 -2.19
N LYS A 107 -8.88 -1.87 -2.59
CA LYS A 107 -7.63 -2.60 -2.36
C LYS A 107 -7.11 -2.28 -0.95
N PRO A 108 -6.37 -3.20 -0.29
CA PRO A 108 -5.81 -2.96 1.03
C PRO A 108 -4.87 -1.74 1.06
N VAL A 109 -5.09 -0.87 2.05
CA VAL A 109 -4.28 0.33 2.30
C VAL A 109 -3.88 0.36 3.76
N MET A 110 -2.58 0.44 4.03
CA MET A 110 -2.02 0.54 5.38
C MET A 110 -1.26 1.86 5.52
N LEU A 111 -1.71 2.76 6.40
CA LEU A 111 -1.09 4.08 6.56
C LEU A 111 -0.49 4.26 7.96
N TYR A 112 0.77 4.69 7.97
CA TYR A 112 1.57 4.87 9.17
C TYR A 112 2.03 6.32 9.28
N TYR A 113 1.82 6.91 10.46
CA TYR A 113 2.19 8.30 10.73
C TYR A 113 3.22 8.38 11.87
N SER A 114 4.40 8.93 11.57
CA SER A 114 5.45 9.17 12.54
C SER A 114 5.03 10.24 13.55
N LYS A 115 5.34 9.98 14.81
CA LYS A 115 5.27 10.92 15.95
C LYS A 115 6.65 11.34 16.42
N LYS A 116 7.70 11.07 15.64
CA LYS A 116 9.05 11.54 15.93
C LYS A 116 9.00 13.05 16.15
N GLN A 117 9.63 13.52 17.23
CA GLN A 117 9.70 14.94 17.54
C GLN A 117 10.39 15.68 16.41
N VAL A 118 9.89 16.89 16.14
CA VAL A 118 10.37 17.71 15.04
C VAL A 118 10.46 19.15 15.47
N ASP A 119 11.52 19.80 15.01
CA ASP A 119 11.68 21.24 15.14
C ASP A 119 10.81 21.93 14.09
N LEU A 120 9.90 22.81 14.54
CA LEU A 120 8.98 23.52 13.65
C LEU A 120 9.70 24.49 12.72
N ASP A 121 10.89 24.96 13.09
CA ASP A 121 11.70 25.88 12.27
C ASP A 121 12.42 25.16 11.13
N LEU A 122 12.56 23.84 11.21
CA LEU A 122 13.26 23.01 10.22
C LEU A 122 12.31 22.33 9.22
N ILE A 123 11.00 22.54 9.35
CA ILE A 123 10.00 21.90 8.50
C ILE A 123 9.18 22.88 7.68
N ASP A 124 8.62 22.34 6.61
CA ASP A 124 7.61 23.02 5.82
C ASP A 124 6.25 22.91 6.52
N THR A 125 5.85 23.99 7.18
CA THR A 125 4.58 24.06 7.92
C THR A 125 3.35 23.93 7.01
N GLN A 126 3.45 24.34 5.74
CA GLN A 126 2.37 24.16 4.77
C GLN A 126 2.20 22.68 4.41
N GLN A 127 3.30 21.96 4.24
CA GLN A 127 3.28 20.50 4.03
C GLN A 127 2.67 19.76 5.23
N LEU A 128 3.00 20.21 6.45
CA LEU A 128 2.43 19.64 7.68
C LEU A 128 0.92 19.90 7.77
N GLU A 129 0.46 21.10 7.37
CA GLU A 129 -0.97 21.43 7.34
C GLU A 129 -1.73 20.56 6.34
N LYS A 130 -1.23 20.43 5.11
CA LYS A 130 -1.80 19.51 4.10
C LYS A 130 -1.87 18.07 4.60
N LEU A 131 -0.82 17.59 5.28
CA LEU A 131 -0.82 16.26 5.86
C LEU A 131 -1.93 16.09 6.92
N LYS A 132 -2.15 17.12 7.75
CA LYS A 132 -3.24 17.11 8.74
C LYS A 132 -4.61 17.11 8.06
N GLU A 133 -4.79 17.86 6.99
CA GLU A 133 -6.04 17.89 6.20
C GLU A 133 -6.31 16.55 5.53
N PHE A 134 -5.30 15.98 4.86
CA PHE A 134 -5.37 14.65 4.28
C PHE A 134 -5.78 13.61 5.35
N LYS A 135 -5.09 13.61 6.50
CA LYS A 135 -5.39 12.71 7.61
C LYS A 135 -6.84 12.84 8.11
N LYS A 136 -7.41 14.06 8.11
CA LYS A 136 -8.82 14.27 8.45
C LYS A 136 -9.75 13.71 7.36
N SER A 137 -9.42 13.91 6.08
CA SER A 137 -10.25 13.52 4.93
C SER A 137 -10.46 12.01 4.74
N ILE A 138 -9.58 11.19 5.31
CA ILE A 138 -9.64 9.73 5.21
C ILE A 138 -9.87 9.05 6.58
N ARG A 139 -10.15 9.83 7.63
CA ARG A 139 -10.33 9.32 9.00
C ARG A 139 -11.48 8.31 9.10
N ASP A 140 -12.53 8.53 8.32
CA ASP A 140 -13.72 7.68 8.19
C ASP A 140 -13.53 6.50 7.23
N LYS A 141 -12.43 6.48 6.46
CA LYS A 141 -12.18 5.49 5.39
C LYS A 141 -11.17 4.41 5.76
N GLY A 142 -10.56 4.47 6.94
CA GLY A 142 -9.60 3.46 7.36
C GLY A 142 -8.96 3.72 8.71
N ILE A 143 -8.25 2.70 9.21
CA ILE A 143 -7.50 2.77 10.47
C ILE A 143 -6.13 3.39 10.18
N GLN A 144 -5.78 4.42 10.95
CA GLN A 144 -4.51 5.13 10.85
C GLN A 144 -3.59 4.71 12.00
N GLU A 145 -2.47 4.10 11.68
CA GLU A 145 -1.50 3.67 12.68
C GLU A 145 -0.45 4.76 12.94
N GLN A 146 0.06 4.83 14.17
CA GLN A 146 1.06 5.82 14.57
C GLN A 146 2.27 5.12 15.14
N TYR A 147 3.47 5.64 14.92
CA TYR A 147 4.71 5.07 15.47
C TYR A 147 5.64 6.19 15.92
N THR A 148 6.56 5.90 16.83
CA THR A 148 7.50 6.88 17.39
C THR A 148 8.93 6.70 16.86
N ASN A 149 9.25 5.51 16.35
CA ASN A 149 10.52 5.17 15.74
C ASN A 149 10.36 4.00 14.73
N VAL A 150 11.43 3.72 14.00
CA VAL A 150 11.47 2.73 12.92
C VAL A 150 11.27 1.30 13.44
N ASP A 151 11.78 0.97 14.63
CA ASP A 151 11.61 -0.37 15.22
C ASP A 151 10.15 -0.65 15.58
N GLU A 152 9.45 0.36 16.13
CA GLU A 152 8.01 0.27 16.39
C GLU A 152 7.24 0.08 15.08
N LEU A 153 7.64 0.79 14.01
CA LEU A 153 7.05 0.62 12.69
C LEU A 153 7.19 -0.82 12.19
N LYS A 154 8.40 -1.40 12.22
CA LYS A 154 8.65 -2.80 11.81
C LYS A 154 7.81 -3.79 12.61
N MET A 155 7.79 -3.64 13.94
CA MET A 155 7.01 -4.51 14.83
C MET A 155 5.52 -4.48 14.49
N LYS A 156 4.97 -3.28 14.25
CA LYS A 156 3.56 -3.11 13.88
C LYS A 156 3.26 -3.68 12.49
N LEU A 157 4.11 -3.38 11.51
CA LEU A 157 4.00 -3.88 10.14
C LEU A 157 3.96 -5.40 10.09
N SER A 158 4.91 -6.09 10.73
CA SER A 158 4.99 -7.55 10.72
C SER A 158 3.68 -8.21 11.20
N ARG A 159 3.13 -7.70 12.31
CA ARG A 159 1.85 -8.17 12.85
C ARG A 159 0.68 -7.84 11.92
N GLN A 160 0.60 -6.60 11.43
CA GLN A 160 -0.54 -6.12 10.66
C GLN A 160 -0.58 -6.68 9.23
N LEU A 161 0.58 -6.89 8.59
CA LEU A 161 0.71 -7.61 7.32
C LEU A 161 0.09 -8.99 7.41
N THR A 162 0.40 -9.73 8.48
CA THR A 162 -0.16 -11.07 8.70
C THR A 162 -1.68 -11.04 8.84
N ILE A 163 -2.25 -10.02 9.49
CA ILE A 163 -3.70 -9.85 9.63
C ILE A 163 -4.34 -9.58 8.26
N VAL A 164 -3.83 -8.57 7.55
CA VAL A 164 -4.34 -8.16 6.23
C VAL A 164 -4.26 -9.31 5.23
N LEU A 165 -3.12 -10.02 5.20
CA LEU A 165 -2.93 -11.10 4.23
C LEU A 165 -3.79 -12.33 4.54
N ARG A 166 -4.14 -12.60 5.80
CA ARG A 166 -5.13 -13.63 6.12
C ARG A 166 -6.50 -13.28 5.56
N GLU A 167 -6.92 -12.02 5.63
CA GLU A 167 -8.19 -11.58 5.03
C GLU A 167 -8.15 -11.70 3.51
N VAL A 168 -7.03 -11.32 2.87
CA VAL A 168 -6.82 -11.53 1.43
C VAL A 168 -6.85 -13.02 1.08
N SER A 169 -6.19 -13.89 1.84
CA SER A 169 -6.25 -15.35 1.64
C SER A 169 -7.68 -15.86 1.70
N VAL A 170 -8.47 -15.43 2.69
CA VAL A 170 -9.87 -15.87 2.84
C VAL A 170 -10.69 -15.43 1.65
N ASN A 171 -10.58 -14.17 1.22
CA ASN A 171 -11.32 -13.67 0.07
C ASN A 171 -10.96 -14.43 -1.20
N THR A 172 -9.67 -14.67 -1.46
CA THR A 172 -9.23 -15.45 -2.63
C THR A 172 -9.75 -16.89 -2.57
N VAL A 173 -9.72 -17.55 -1.41
CA VAL A 173 -10.22 -18.93 -1.23
C VAL A 173 -11.74 -19.01 -1.39
N VAL A 174 -12.48 -18.02 -0.89
CA VAL A 174 -13.95 -17.96 -1.02
C VAL A 174 -14.33 -17.68 -2.49
N ASP A 175 -13.56 -16.89 -3.22
CA ASP A 175 -13.80 -16.60 -4.64
C ASP A 175 -13.52 -17.83 -5.55
N VAL A 176 -12.70 -18.79 -5.12
CA VAL A 176 -12.48 -20.04 -5.87
C VAL A 176 -13.74 -20.93 -5.94
N LYS A 177 -14.74 -20.73 -5.06
CA LYS A 177 -15.95 -21.58 -4.97
C LYS A 177 -17.28 -20.90 -5.31
N ALA A 178 -17.31 -19.59 -5.57
CA ALA A 178 -18.52 -18.94 -6.11
C ALA A 178 -18.92 -19.44 -7.52
N VAL A 179 -18.09 -20.28 -8.15
CA VAL A 179 -18.31 -20.85 -9.49
C VAL A 179 -18.80 -22.30 -9.48
N VAL A 180 -18.84 -23.01 -8.33
CA VAL A 180 -19.21 -24.45 -8.32
C VAL A 180 -20.73 -24.71 -8.18
N SER A 181 -21.57 -23.68 -8.05
CA SER A 181 -23.02 -23.84 -8.14
C SER A 181 -23.63 -22.51 -8.55
N ILE A 182 -24.16 -22.34 -9.76
CA ILE A 182 -25.52 -22.76 -10.17
C ILE A 182 -25.60 -22.71 -11.72
N PRO A 183 -26.10 -23.78 -12.38
CA PRO A 183 -27.35 -23.61 -13.12
C PRO A 183 -28.37 -24.67 -12.68
N HIS A 184 -29.46 -24.19 -12.09
CA HIS A 184 -30.69 -24.94 -11.90
C HIS A 184 -31.33 -25.11 -13.28
N ASN A 185 -31.03 -26.19 -13.98
CA ASN A 185 -31.72 -26.48 -15.24
C ASN A 185 -33.15 -26.95 -14.92
N ARG A 186 -34.12 -26.14 -15.37
CA ARG A 186 -35.54 -26.48 -15.39
C ARG A 186 -35.74 -27.82 -16.13
N ALA A 187 -36.43 -28.76 -15.51
CA ALA A 187 -37.18 -29.78 -16.22
C ALA A 187 -38.63 -29.73 -15.74
N ILE A 188 -39.45 -29.02 -16.50
CA ILE A 188 -40.92 -29.15 -16.53
C ILE A 188 -41.20 -30.33 -17.46
N HIS A 189 -41.96 -31.33 -17.03
CA HIS A 189 -42.72 -32.34 -17.79
C HIS A 189 -43.20 -33.38 -16.75
N ILE A 190 -44.48 -33.72 -16.52
CA ILE A 190 -45.79 -33.51 -17.17
C ILE A 190 -46.80 -33.45 -16.00
#